data_AF-A0A5J5F8B4-F1
#
_entry.id   AF-A0A5J5F8B4-F1
#
_cell.length_a   1.000
_cell.length_b   1.000
_cell.length_c   1.000
_cell.angle_alpha   90.00
_cell.angle_beta   90.00
_cell.angle_gamma   90.00
#
_symmetry.space_group_name_H-M   'P 1'
#
loop_
_entity.id
_entity.type
_entity.pdbx_description
1 polymer ?
#
loop_
_entity_poly.entity_id
_entity_poly.type
_entity_poly.pdbx_seq_one_letter_code
_entity_poly.pdbx_strand_id
1 'polypeptide(L)'
;MADSANARQDVDMVDSHQERKPQINCQKYEEILIKVLPGEGPGCASFEIKDEDHTLGNALRYMIMKNPMVELCGYSIPHPSENHLNMRIQIYPEYENECRPVDALMKGLDDLYDLCEVVQEKFTEARDKFGNKM
;
A
#
# COMPACT_ATOMS: atom_id res chain seq x y z
N MET A 1 62.77 47.68 8.12
CA MET A 1 61.63 46.93 8.69
C MET A 1 60.59 46.85 7.58
N ALA A 2 60.75 45.87 6.69
CA ALA A 2 60.12 44.53 6.77
C ALA A 2 58.62 44.62 6.43
N ASP A 3 58.31 44.36 5.16
CA ASP A 3 57.34 43.34 4.67
C ASP A 3 55.91 43.92 4.54
N SER A 4 55.11 43.69 3.50
CA SER A 4 55.04 42.58 2.56
C SER A 4 54.32 43.03 1.26
N ALA A 5 54.60 42.33 0.16
CA ALA A 5 54.06 42.53 -1.17
C ALA A 5 52.52 42.40 -1.23
N ASN A 6 51.85 43.34 -1.90
CA ASN A 6 50.45 43.20 -2.33
C ASN A 6 50.43 42.88 -3.83
N ALA A 7 50.52 41.60 -4.17
CA ALA A 7 50.33 41.11 -5.52
C ALA A 7 48.86 41.30 -5.89
N ARG A 8 48.62 42.05 -6.98
CA ARG A 8 47.31 42.12 -7.63
C ARG A 8 46.93 40.71 -8.07
N GLN A 9 45.86 40.17 -7.51
CA GLN A 9 45.30 38.91 -7.94
C GLN A 9 44.01 39.22 -8.68
N ASP A 10 44.02 38.93 -9.98
CA ASP A 10 42.91 39.12 -10.90
C ASP A 10 41.68 38.33 -10.42
N VAL A 11 40.49 38.91 -10.60
CA VAL A 11 39.23 38.29 -10.18
C VAL A 11 38.80 37.32 -11.27
N ASP A 12 38.99 36.02 -11.04
CA ASP A 12 38.42 34.98 -11.89
C ASP A 12 36.89 34.94 -11.70
N MET A 13 36.16 35.13 -12.80
CA MET A 13 34.69 35.00 -12.84
C MET A 13 34.31 33.52 -12.67
N VAL A 14 33.91 33.12 -11.46
CA VAL A 14 33.39 31.78 -11.20
C VAL A 14 31.91 31.75 -11.59
N ASP A 15 31.59 30.91 -12.57
CA ASP A 15 30.26 30.64 -13.09
C ASP A 15 29.26 30.33 -11.97
N SER A 16 28.25 31.19 -11.85
CA SER A 16 27.19 31.12 -10.85
C SER A 16 26.09 30.14 -11.25
N HIS A 17 26.46 28.87 -11.45
CA HIS A 17 25.52 27.76 -11.52
C HIS A 17 25.89 26.70 -10.49
N GLN A 18 25.68 27.05 -9.22
CA GLN A 18 25.58 26.05 -8.18
C GLN A 18 24.23 25.36 -8.34
N GLU A 19 24.23 24.22 -9.03
CA GLU A 19 23.19 23.21 -8.90
C GLU A 19 23.10 22.84 -7.42
N ARG A 20 22.20 23.51 -6.69
CA ARG A 20 21.77 23.06 -5.38
C ARG A 20 21.00 21.77 -5.62
N LYS A 21 21.70 20.63 -5.64
CA LYS A 21 21.04 19.35 -5.39
C LYS A 21 20.36 19.50 -4.04
N PRO A 22 19.02 19.49 -3.94
CA PRO A 22 18.39 19.42 -2.64
C PRO A 22 18.88 18.10 -2.04
N GLN A 23 19.65 18.18 -0.96
CA GLN A 23 19.88 17.03 -0.10
C GLN A 23 18.54 16.76 0.56
N ILE A 24 17.68 16.02 -0.14
CA ILE A 24 16.47 15.45 0.46
C ILE A 24 17.00 14.42 1.43
N ASN A 25 16.94 14.77 2.71
CA ASN A 25 17.11 13.83 3.80
C ASN A 25 16.05 12.73 3.62
N CYS A 26 16.47 11.60 3.03
CA CYS A 26 15.67 10.39 2.86
C CYS A 26 15.49 9.71 4.23
N GLN A 27 14.78 10.38 5.13
CA GLN A 27 14.15 9.73 6.26
C GLN A 27 12.94 8.99 5.68
N LYS A 28 13.12 7.70 5.37
CA LYS A 28 12.05 6.81 4.98
C LYS A 28 11.05 6.73 6.13
N TYR A 29 9.99 7.52 6.05
CA TYR A 29 8.75 7.18 6.74
C TYR A 29 8.14 6.06 5.90
N GLU A 30 8.11 4.85 6.45
CA GLU A 30 7.19 3.84 5.93
C GLU A 30 5.81 4.45 6.10
N GLU A 31 5.24 4.95 5.01
CA GLU A 31 3.87 5.43 5.05
C GLU A 31 3.00 4.26 5.50
N ILE A 32 2.36 4.41 6.65
CA ILE A 32 1.41 3.43 7.16
C ILE A 32 0.34 3.24 6.08
N LEU A 33 0.42 2.09 5.39
CA LEU A 33 -0.41 1.75 4.24
C LEU A 33 -1.86 1.49 4.67
N ILE A 34 -2.04 0.92 5.86
CA ILE A 34 -3.35 0.58 6.43
C ILE A 34 -3.51 1.28 7.77
N LYS A 35 -4.54 2.11 7.88
CA LYS A 35 -4.93 2.77 9.13
C LYS A 35 -6.29 2.26 9.57
N VAL A 36 -6.47 2.08 10.86
CA VAL A 36 -7.79 1.78 11.43
C VAL A 36 -8.48 3.11 11.77
N LEU A 37 -9.70 3.27 11.28
CA LEU A 37 -10.49 4.49 11.46
C LEU A 37 -11.27 4.43 12.78
N PRO A 38 -11.45 5.57 13.47
CA PRO A 38 -12.23 5.64 14.70
C PRO A 38 -13.69 5.30 14.42
N GLY A 39 -14.26 4.39 15.22
CA GLY A 39 -15.59 3.80 14.98
C GLY A 39 -15.61 2.28 15.14
N GLU A 40 -14.57 1.70 15.74
CA GLU A 40 -14.47 0.29 16.07
C GLU A 40 -15.51 -0.09 17.14
N GLY A 41 -16.41 -1.00 16.79
CA GLY A 41 -17.19 -1.79 17.74
C GLY A 41 -16.55 -3.16 17.92
N PRO A 42 -16.91 -3.91 18.97
CA PRO A 42 -16.27 -5.21 19.25
C PRO A 42 -16.37 -6.21 18.07
N GLY A 43 -17.42 -6.15 17.25
CA GLY A 43 -17.56 -6.92 16.01
C GLY A 43 -17.47 -6.13 14.70
N CYS A 44 -17.07 -4.85 14.72
CA CYS A 44 -16.97 -4.05 13.48
C CYS A 44 -15.77 -3.10 13.48
N ALA A 45 -15.07 -3.03 12.35
CA ALA A 45 -13.96 -2.11 12.16
C ALA A 45 -13.99 -1.49 10.76
N SER A 46 -13.43 -0.29 10.65
CA SER A 46 -13.25 0.40 9.38
C SER A 46 -11.76 0.64 9.17
N PHE A 47 -11.27 0.35 7.97
CA PHE A 47 -9.88 0.43 7.56
C PHE A 47 -9.76 1.42 6.42
N GLU A 48 -8.75 2.27 6.46
CA GLU A 48 -8.33 3.14 5.38
C GLU A 48 -7.05 2.56 4.78
N ILE A 49 -7.10 2.18 3.50
CA ILE A 49 -5.95 1.72 2.72
C ILE A 49 -5.55 2.85 1.78
N LYS A 50 -4.30 3.30 1.88
CA LYS A 50 -3.76 4.35 1.03
C LYS A 50 -3.27 3.80 -0.31
N ASP A 51 -3.32 4.64 -1.33
CA ASP A 51 -2.79 4.39 -2.67
C ASP A 51 -3.39 3.18 -3.39
N GLU A 52 -4.61 2.80 -2.99
CA GLU A 52 -5.35 1.66 -3.52
C GLU A 52 -6.73 2.07 -4.02
N ASP A 53 -7.27 1.30 -4.97
CA ASP A 53 -8.48 1.64 -5.70
C ASP A 53 -9.52 0.49 -5.74
N HIS A 54 -10.50 0.61 -6.65
CA HIS A 54 -11.54 -0.38 -6.88
C HIS A 54 -11.01 -1.78 -7.22
N THR A 55 -9.80 -1.88 -7.78
CA THR A 55 -9.19 -3.14 -8.20
C THR A 55 -8.93 -4.02 -6.98
N LEU A 56 -8.14 -3.51 -6.04
CA LEU A 56 -7.86 -4.21 -4.79
C LEU A 56 -9.12 -4.29 -3.92
N GLY A 57 -9.88 -3.20 -3.81
CA GLY A 57 -11.08 -3.14 -2.98
C GLY A 57 -12.13 -4.19 -3.36
N ASN A 58 -12.39 -4.37 -4.66
CA ASN A 58 -13.35 -5.36 -5.12
C ASN A 58 -12.86 -6.80 -4.93
N ALA A 59 -11.58 -7.05 -5.19
CA ALA A 59 -10.97 -8.36 -4.99
C ALA A 59 -11.01 -8.77 -3.51
N LEU A 60 -10.56 -7.90 -2.61
CA LEU A 60 -10.58 -8.15 -1.17
C LEU A 60 -11.99 -8.30 -0.62
N ARG A 61 -12.93 -7.44 -1.04
CA ARG A 61 -14.33 -7.57 -0.65
C ARG A 61 -14.86 -8.95 -0.99
N TYR A 62 -14.58 -9.45 -2.18
CA TYR A 62 -15.04 -10.77 -2.62
C TYR A 62 -14.43 -11.90 -1.79
N MET A 63 -13.14 -11.84 -1.48
CA MET A 63 -12.47 -12.87 -0.67
C MET A 63 -12.94 -12.87 0.78
N ILE A 64 -13.04 -11.69 1.41
CA ILE A 64 -13.50 -11.55 2.79
C ILE A 64 -14.95 -12.03 2.94
N MET A 65 -15.83 -11.75 1.97
CA MET A 65 -17.22 -12.22 1.97
C MET A 65 -17.37 -13.75 1.85
N LYS A 66 -16.31 -14.49 1.47
CA LYS A 66 -16.35 -15.97 1.50
C LYS A 66 -16.18 -16.54 2.90
N ASN A 67 -15.64 -15.76 3.84
CA ASN A 67 -15.49 -16.19 5.21
C ASN A 67 -16.88 -16.26 5.88
N PRO A 68 -17.33 -17.43 6.37
CA PRO A 68 -18.66 -17.58 6.98
C PRO A 68 -18.84 -16.76 8.27
N MET A 69 -17.75 -16.31 8.89
CA MET A 69 -17.80 -15.49 10.11
C MET A 69 -18.14 -14.01 9.81
N VAL A 70 -17.96 -13.56 8.56
CA VAL A 70 -18.18 -12.18 8.15
C VAL A 70 -19.63 -11.99 7.71
N GLU A 71 -20.32 -11.03 8.34
CA GLU A 71 -21.69 -10.67 7.99
C GLU A 71 -21.72 -9.68 6.81
N LEU A 72 -20.85 -8.66 6.86
CA LEU A 72 -20.84 -7.60 5.88
C LEU A 72 -19.42 -7.09 5.66
N CYS A 73 -19.01 -7.09 4.39
CA CYS A 73 -17.83 -6.40 3.92
C CYS A 73 -18.19 -5.47 2.76
N GLY A 74 -17.81 -4.20 2.91
CA GLY A 74 -18.03 -3.16 1.90
C GLY A 74 -16.82 -2.26 1.78
N TYR A 75 -16.64 -1.65 0.61
CA TYR A 75 -15.63 -0.63 0.42
C TYR A 75 -16.24 0.60 -0.26
N SER A 76 -15.66 1.77 0.00
CA SER A 76 -16.02 3.01 -0.66
C SER A 76 -14.77 3.83 -0.93
N ILE A 77 -14.80 4.57 -2.04
CA ILE A 77 -13.80 5.60 -2.33
C ILE A 77 -14.50 6.94 -2.08
N PRO A 78 -14.04 7.74 -1.09
CA PRO A 78 -14.73 8.97 -0.70
C PRO A 78 -14.73 10.00 -1.84
N HIS A 79 -13.63 10.07 -2.61
CA HIS A 79 -13.52 10.94 -3.76
C HIS A 79 -12.56 10.35 -4.82
N PRO A 80 -12.90 10.33 -6.12
CA PRO A 80 -12.09 9.69 -7.16
C PRO A 80 -10.72 10.34 -7.42
N SER A 81 -10.49 11.55 -6.93
CA SER A 81 -9.19 12.23 -7.03
C SER A 81 -8.24 11.94 -5.87
N GLU A 82 -8.72 11.22 -4.85
CA GLU A 82 -7.94 10.80 -3.69
C GLU A 82 -7.82 9.28 -3.72
N ASN A 83 -6.60 8.76 -3.62
CA ASN A 83 -6.36 7.32 -3.62
C ASN A 83 -6.51 6.77 -2.19
N HIS A 84 -7.71 6.89 -1.64
CA HIS A 84 -8.06 6.35 -0.32
C HIS A 84 -9.20 5.36 -0.45
N LEU A 85 -8.93 4.12 -0.07
CA LEU A 85 -9.89 3.04 -0.07
C LEU A 85 -10.37 2.80 1.37
N ASN A 86 -11.63 3.11 1.64
CA ASN A 86 -12.22 2.83 2.94
C ASN A 86 -12.94 1.48 2.89
N MET A 87 -12.50 0.53 3.70
CA MET A 87 -13.09 -0.80 3.82
C MET A 87 -13.73 -0.97 5.20
N ARG A 88 -14.96 -1.45 5.25
CA ARG A 88 -15.66 -1.75 6.49
C ARG A 88 -15.99 -3.23 6.55
N ILE A 89 -15.66 -3.83 7.69
CA ILE A 89 -15.90 -5.25 7.98
C ILE A 89 -16.74 -5.34 9.25
N GLN A 90 -17.79 -6.15 9.18
CA GLN A 90 -18.66 -6.51 10.29
C GLN A 90 -18.76 -8.03 10.35
N ILE A 91 -18.52 -8.56 11.54
CA ILE A 91 -18.56 -9.99 11.86
C ILE A 91 -19.93 -10.29 12.48
N TYR A 92 -20.43 -11.50 12.28
CA TYR A 92 -21.66 -11.90 12.98
C TYR A 92 -21.48 -11.84 14.50
N PRO A 93 -22.50 -11.40 15.25
CA PRO A 93 -22.43 -11.31 16.72
C PRO A 93 -22.06 -12.62 17.43
N GLU A 94 -22.36 -13.77 16.81
CA GLU A 94 -22.05 -15.10 17.36
C GLU A 94 -20.54 -15.43 17.36
N TYR A 95 -19.76 -14.86 16.43
CA TYR A 95 -18.31 -15.10 16.32
C TYR A 95 -17.46 -13.94 16.88
N GLU A 96 -18.08 -12.95 17.54
CA GLU A 96 -17.40 -11.75 18.06
C GLU A 96 -16.26 -12.06 19.04
N ASN A 97 -16.37 -13.17 19.79
CA ASN A 97 -15.33 -13.61 20.73
C ASN A 97 -14.24 -14.48 20.06
N GLU A 98 -14.47 -14.96 18.85
CA GLU A 98 -13.60 -15.92 18.16
C GLU A 98 -12.77 -15.25 17.05
N CYS A 99 -13.33 -14.25 16.38
CA CYS A 99 -12.72 -13.58 15.24
C CYS A 99 -12.87 -12.07 15.37
N ARG A 100 -11.78 -11.33 15.23
CA ARG A 100 -11.81 -9.86 15.15
C ARG A 100 -11.82 -9.41 13.69
N PRO A 101 -12.39 -8.23 13.37
CA PRO A 101 -12.41 -7.71 12.01
C PRO A 101 -11.02 -7.63 11.34
N VAL A 102 -9.97 -7.38 12.14
CA VAL A 102 -8.57 -7.37 11.68
C VAL A 102 -8.11 -8.76 11.23
N ASP A 103 -8.50 -9.80 11.98
CA ASP A 103 -8.12 -11.18 11.65
C ASP A 103 -8.81 -11.63 10.35
N ALA A 104 -10.07 -11.21 10.14
CA ALA A 104 -10.79 -11.43 8.89
C ALA A 104 -10.14 -10.71 7.69
N LEU A 105 -9.63 -9.49 7.88
CA LEU A 105 -8.90 -8.76 6.85
C LEU A 105 -7.60 -9.47 6.47
N MET A 106 -6.81 -9.87 7.46
CA MET A 106 -5.55 -10.59 7.23
C MET A 106 -5.80 -11.91 6.50
N LYS A 107 -6.80 -12.68 6.96
CA LYS A 107 -7.16 -13.93 6.29
C LYS A 107 -7.61 -13.70 4.84
N GLY A 108 -8.38 -12.64 4.59
CA GLY A 108 -8.79 -12.29 3.23
C GLY A 108 -7.63 -11.90 2.31
N LEU A 109 -6.58 -11.28 2.84
CA LEU A 109 -5.35 -10.96 2.11
C LEU A 109 -4.55 -12.23 1.79
N ASP A 110 -4.38 -13.13 2.77
CA ASP A 110 -3.70 -14.41 2.56
C ASP A 110 -4.42 -15.27 1.52
N ASP A 111 -5.75 -15.39 1.63
CA ASP A 111 -6.56 -16.16 0.66
C ASP A 111 -6.46 -15.56 -0.75
N LEU A 112 -6.34 -14.23 -0.87
CA LEU A 112 -6.15 -13.56 -2.16
C LEU A 112 -4.76 -13.85 -2.76
N TYR A 113 -3.73 -13.88 -1.92
CA TYR A 113 -2.38 -14.24 -2.33
C TYR A 113 -2.32 -15.69 -2.83
N ASP A 114 -2.90 -16.63 -2.07
CA ASP A 114 -2.96 -18.04 -2.45
C ASP A 114 -3.69 -18.25 -3.79
N LEU A 115 -4.76 -17.49 -4.03
CA LEU A 115 -5.47 -17.52 -5.30
C LEU A 115 -4.55 -17.10 -6.47
N CYS A 116 -3.76 -16.03 -6.30
CA CYS A 116 -2.84 -15.56 -7.32
C CYS A 116 -1.76 -16.60 -7.64
N GLU A 117 -1.20 -17.26 -6.63
CA GLU A 117 -0.22 -18.34 -6.81
C GLU A 117 -0.80 -19.49 -7.64
N VAL A 118 -2.00 -19.99 -7.29
CA VAL A 118 -2.64 -21.08 -8.04
C VAL A 118 -2.92 -20.67 -9.49
N VAL A 119 -3.37 -19.44 -9.73
CA VAL A 119 -3.62 -18.92 -11.08
C VAL A 119 -2.31 -18.86 -11.87
N GLN A 120 -1.22 -18.38 -11.26
CA GLN A 120 0.09 -18.28 -11.89
C GLN A 120 0.66 -19.66 -12.25
N GLU A 121 0.55 -20.64 -11.35
CA GLU A 121 0.97 -22.02 -11.61
C GLU A 121 0.20 -22.63 -12.78
N LYS A 122 -1.14 -22.54 -12.77
CA LYS A 122 -1.98 -23.09 -13.83
C LYS A 122 -1.75 -22.42 -15.17
N PHE A 123 -1.54 -21.10 -15.17
CA PHE A 123 -1.20 -20.35 -16.37
C PHE A 123 0.16 -20.79 -16.94
N THR A 124 1.17 -20.93 -16.08
CA THR A 124 2.53 -21.37 -16.49
C THR A 124 2.49 -22.78 -17.06
N GLU A 125 1.79 -23.70 -16.39
CA GLU A 125 1.60 -25.08 -16.85
C GLU A 125 0.92 -25.13 -18.23
N ALA A 126 -0.13 -24.33 -18.45
CA ALA A 126 -0.84 -24.25 -19.72
C ALA A 126 0.02 -23.63 -20.83
N ARG A 127 0.79 -22.58 -20.52
CA ARG A 127 1.73 -21.93 -21.44
C ARG A 127 2.82 -22.90 -21.91
N ASP A 128 3.42 -23.64 -20.98
CA ASP A 128 4.51 -24.56 -21.30
C ASP A 128 4.01 -25.76 -22.11
N LYS A 129 2.80 -26.26 -21.81
CA LYS A 129 2.11 -27.27 -22.64
C LYS A 129 1.84 -26.78 -24.07
N PHE A 130 1.49 -25.50 -24.24
CA PHE A 130 1.28 -24.91 -25.57
C PHE A 130 2.60 -24.75 -26.32
N GLY A 131 3.64 -24.24 -25.64
CA GLY A 131 4.98 -24.06 -26.21
C GLY A 131 5.63 -25.36 -26.67
N ASN A 132 5.46 -26.45 -25.91
CA ASN A 132 5.99 -27.78 -26.27
C ASN A 132 5.22 -28.48 -27.40
N LYS A 133 4.10 -27.90 -27.86
CA LYS A 133 3.27 -28.46 -28.93
C LYS A 133 3.57 -27.85 -30.31
N MET A 134 4.39 -26.78 -30.35
CA MET A 134 5.03 -26.22 -31.55
C MET A 134 6.42 -26.83 -31.72
#